data_AF-A0A7S1LCA2-F1
#
_entry.id   AF-A0A7S1LCA2-F1
#
_cell.length_a   1.000
_cell.length_b   1.000
_cell.length_c   1.000
_cell.angle_alpha   90.00
_cell.angle_beta   90.00
_cell.angle_gamma   90.00
#
_symmetry.space_group_name_H-M   'P 1'
#
loop_
_entity.id
_entity.type
_entity.pdbx_description
1 polymer ?
#
loop_
_entity_poly.entity_id
_entity_poly.type
_entity_poly.pdbx_seq_one_letter_code
_entity_poly.pdbx_strand_id
1 'polypeptide(L)'
;MQPGQPLQGPGHYGPGADLRQRPPPQMAYGAVGPAPQPGAYPPQGAIPPHGQAYAVGTGTPLLQPRPPYSGNPMPQSRRGGAPSQRAVPASMPCQAQQGPGAPFGAPVEEVPMGKTVPLNKNMFLVMGLTLLSMLCFLPVWDSIEMLLNINYAFWGQRGLPITVIIVSSLIVMFFFFTTEAFFGRWKNELHTTQSLVVMASLFVTLLGLVLVLISLPLSQKAIETHNDIVYQCGNTPATRKLKEYYMSMLKLRLTPDCASKYTIEECPGYVQEKPYSAYLMSMESNFRCSGFCYDTGSMSALQVASSHQTNATKAARRIHKLALTSGGSVKYPPTLFSNANFEASCDGAAARNLINFARDTGYQMWYMGIVLIAVSICMGLWEWSAYMPK
;
A
#
# COMPACT_ATOMS: atom_id res chain seq x y z
N MET A 1 -31.56 -2.82 -57.45
CA MET A 1 -31.21 -2.90 -56.01
C MET A 1 -32.48 -3.24 -55.26
N GLN A 2 -32.62 -4.49 -54.86
CA GLN A 2 -33.79 -5.05 -54.18
C GLN A 2 -33.39 -5.49 -52.76
N PRO A 3 -34.25 -5.30 -51.74
CA PRO A 3 -34.01 -5.75 -50.38
C PRO A 3 -34.39 -7.23 -50.21
N GLY A 4 -33.47 -8.02 -49.63
CA GLY A 4 -33.64 -9.45 -49.35
C GLY A 4 -34.42 -9.72 -48.07
N GLN A 5 -35.28 -10.73 -48.16
CA GLN A 5 -36.22 -11.25 -47.16
C GLN A 5 -35.59 -12.00 -45.96
N PRO A 6 -36.38 -12.27 -44.90
CA PRO A 6 -35.92 -12.88 -43.65
C PRO A 6 -35.99 -14.42 -43.65
N LEU A 7 -35.10 -15.07 -42.91
CA LEU A 7 -35.11 -16.52 -42.66
C LEU A 7 -35.70 -16.82 -41.28
N GLN A 8 -36.83 -17.53 -41.28
CA GLN A 8 -37.40 -18.26 -40.14
C GLN A 8 -36.67 -19.62 -39.95
N GLY A 9 -36.66 -20.12 -38.70
CA GLY A 9 -35.93 -21.31 -38.20
C GLY A 9 -36.38 -22.68 -38.75
N PRO A 10 -36.22 -23.84 -38.06
CA PRO A 10 -36.10 -24.06 -36.60
C PRO A 10 -35.01 -25.06 -36.16
N GLY A 11 -34.70 -25.11 -34.86
CA GLY A 11 -33.82 -26.13 -34.28
C GLY A 11 -34.13 -26.42 -32.82
N HIS A 12 -34.82 -27.55 -32.59
CA HIS A 12 -35.07 -28.17 -31.30
C HIS A 12 -33.81 -28.28 -30.42
N TYR A 13 -33.91 -27.85 -29.16
CA TYR A 13 -33.15 -28.44 -28.05
C TYR A 13 -34.09 -28.70 -26.87
N GLY A 14 -33.95 -29.91 -26.33
CA GLY A 14 -34.85 -30.54 -25.37
C GLY A 14 -34.74 -30.04 -23.92
N PRO A 15 -35.35 -30.79 -22.98
CA PRO A 15 -35.76 -30.30 -21.68
C PRO A 15 -34.62 -30.21 -20.66
N GLY A 16 -34.82 -29.32 -19.70
CA GLY A 16 -33.82 -28.81 -18.78
C GLY A 16 -33.22 -29.84 -17.81
N ALA A 17 -31.92 -29.69 -17.62
CA ALA A 17 -31.24 -30.12 -16.41
C ALA A 17 -31.30 -28.97 -15.40
N ASP A 18 -32.06 -29.22 -14.33
CA ASP A 18 -32.23 -28.36 -13.18
C ASP A 18 -30.89 -28.17 -12.45
N LEU A 19 -30.30 -26.97 -12.58
CA LEU A 19 -29.09 -26.52 -11.88
C LEU A 19 -29.44 -25.60 -10.70
N ARG A 20 -30.56 -25.86 -10.01
CA ARG A 20 -30.80 -25.30 -8.68
C ARG A 20 -30.23 -26.23 -7.60
N GLN A 21 -29.53 -25.60 -6.65
CA GLN A 21 -29.07 -26.14 -5.37
C GLN A 21 -27.77 -26.97 -5.40
N ARG A 22 -26.64 -26.31 -5.69
CA ARG A 22 -25.46 -26.54 -4.85
C ARG A 22 -25.29 -25.32 -3.94
N PRO A 23 -25.39 -25.47 -2.61
CA PRO A 23 -24.97 -24.41 -1.70
C PRO A 23 -23.48 -24.11 -1.95
N PRO A 24 -23.05 -22.85 -1.89
CA PRO A 24 -21.63 -22.53 -1.93
C PRO A 24 -20.90 -23.28 -0.80
N PRO A 25 -19.64 -23.69 -1.01
CA PRO A 25 -18.85 -24.29 0.05
C PRO A 25 -18.81 -23.32 1.23
N GLN A 26 -19.36 -23.76 2.37
CA GLN A 26 -19.17 -23.07 3.64
C GLN A 26 -17.66 -23.07 3.90
N MET A 27 -17.02 -21.92 3.69
CA MET A 27 -15.71 -21.68 4.30
C MET A 27 -15.95 -21.74 5.80
N ALA A 28 -15.54 -22.84 6.41
CA ALA A 28 -15.49 -22.99 7.85
C ALA A 28 -14.53 -21.93 8.40
N TYR A 29 -15.07 -20.75 8.70
CA TYR A 29 -14.44 -19.85 9.65
C TYR A 29 -14.35 -20.63 10.96
N GLY A 30 -13.12 -20.95 11.37
CA GLY A 30 -12.86 -21.58 12.65
C GLY A 30 -13.64 -20.87 13.74
N ALA A 31 -14.33 -21.65 14.56
CA ALA A 31 -15.12 -21.16 15.68
C ALA A 31 -14.29 -20.16 16.49
N VAL A 32 -14.62 -18.88 16.37
CA VAL A 32 -14.19 -17.87 17.32
C VAL A 32 -14.83 -18.29 18.63
N GLY A 33 -13.99 -18.63 19.62
CA GLY A 33 -14.45 -19.05 20.94
C GLY A 33 -15.42 -18.04 21.56
N PRO A 34 -16.20 -18.47 22.57
CA PRO A 34 -17.17 -17.60 23.22
C PRO A 34 -16.52 -16.30 23.68
N ALA A 35 -17.17 -15.18 23.40
CA ALA A 35 -16.75 -13.86 23.85
C ALA A 35 -16.48 -13.91 25.37
N PRO A 36 -15.35 -13.37 25.86
CA PRO A 36 -15.10 -13.29 27.29
C PRO A 36 -16.23 -12.50 27.96
N GLN A 37 -16.78 -13.07 29.04
CA GLN A 37 -17.78 -12.41 29.86
C GLN A 37 -17.23 -11.05 30.36
N PRO A 38 -18.10 -10.04 30.57
CA PRO A 38 -17.70 -8.76 31.13
C PRO A 38 -17.31 -8.93 32.61
N GLY A 39 -16.08 -9.36 32.84
CA GLY A 39 -15.41 -9.35 34.13
C GLY A 39 -14.90 -7.95 34.45
N ALA A 40 -15.22 -7.48 35.64
CA ALA A 40 -14.89 -6.16 36.17
C ALA A 40 -13.43 -5.74 35.89
N TYR A 41 -13.27 -4.63 35.18
CA TYR A 41 -12.00 -3.91 35.15
C TYR A 41 -11.74 -3.32 36.54
N PRO A 42 -10.52 -3.44 37.11
CA PRO A 42 -10.15 -2.73 38.32
C PRO A 42 -10.16 -1.21 38.07
N PRO A 43 -10.38 -0.38 39.10
CA PRO A 43 -10.43 1.07 38.95
C PRO A 43 -9.06 1.59 38.53
N GLN A 44 -8.95 2.05 37.27
CA GLN A 44 -7.78 2.78 36.83
C GLN A 44 -7.74 4.12 37.55
N GLY A 45 -6.61 4.36 38.22
CA GLY A 45 -6.31 5.59 38.94
C GLY A 45 -6.40 6.82 38.06
N ALA A 46 -6.78 7.92 38.70
CA ALA A 46 -7.00 9.23 38.14
C ALA A 46 -5.89 9.68 37.18
N ILE A 47 -6.27 9.88 35.92
CA ILE A 47 -5.50 10.64 34.93
C ILE A 47 -5.88 12.12 35.15
N PRO A 48 -4.91 13.05 35.29
CA PRO A 48 -5.21 14.47 35.47
C PRO A 48 -5.85 15.09 34.21
N PRO A 49 -6.66 16.15 34.35
CA PRO A 49 -7.46 16.70 33.28
C PRO A 49 -6.60 17.61 32.39
N HIS A 50 -6.15 17.11 31.24
CA HIS A 50 -5.75 17.98 30.12
C HIS A 50 -6.93 18.19 29.19
N GLY A 51 -7.84 19.06 29.63
CA GLY A 51 -8.78 19.73 28.73
C GLY A 51 -8.08 20.89 28.03
N GLN A 52 -7.48 20.65 26.86
CA GLN A 52 -7.29 21.72 25.88
C GLN A 52 -8.47 21.70 24.93
N ALA A 53 -9.45 22.54 25.24
CA ALA A 53 -10.46 22.95 24.30
C ALA A 53 -9.77 23.72 23.15
N TYR A 54 -9.71 23.13 21.97
CA TYR A 54 -9.46 23.90 20.77
C TYR A 54 -10.72 24.72 20.51
N ALA A 55 -10.66 26.01 20.86
CA ALA A 55 -11.64 26.98 20.44
C ALA A 55 -11.66 27.01 18.90
N VAL A 56 -12.77 26.57 18.32
CA VAL A 56 -13.07 26.79 16.91
C VAL A 56 -13.29 28.30 16.74
N GLY A 57 -12.22 29.00 16.38
CA GLY A 57 -12.29 30.40 15.98
C GLY A 57 -13.15 30.50 14.73
N THR A 58 -14.20 31.31 14.82
CA THR A 58 -14.97 31.83 13.67
C THR A 58 -14.03 32.66 12.79
N GLY A 59 -13.35 32.00 11.86
CA GLY A 59 -12.58 32.61 10.78
C GLY A 59 -13.50 32.95 9.61
N THR A 60 -13.61 34.25 9.36
CA THR A 60 -14.14 34.91 8.17
C THR A 60 -13.66 34.24 6.88
N PRO A 61 -14.51 34.06 5.84
CA PRO A 61 -14.07 33.49 4.58
C PRO A 61 -13.22 34.52 3.80
N LEU A 62 -11.90 34.37 3.83
CA LEU A 62 -11.03 35.05 2.89
C LEU A 62 -11.08 34.32 1.54
N LEU A 63 -12.01 34.75 0.70
CA LEU A 63 -11.86 34.70 -0.75
C LEU A 63 -10.67 35.59 -1.12
N GLN A 64 -9.48 35.00 -1.22
CA GLN A 64 -8.32 35.70 -1.77
C GLN A 64 -8.08 35.23 -3.22
N PRO A 65 -8.17 36.13 -4.20
CA PRO A 65 -7.88 35.82 -5.60
C PRO A 65 -6.42 35.40 -5.74
N ARG A 66 -6.19 34.29 -6.44
CA ARG A 66 -4.86 33.82 -6.86
C ARG A 66 -4.24 34.90 -7.77
N PRO A 67 -3.08 35.49 -7.45
CA PRO A 67 -2.43 36.40 -8.38
C PRO A 67 -1.91 35.62 -9.60
N PRO A 68 -1.91 36.22 -10.80
CA PRO A 68 -1.34 35.60 -11.98
C PRO A 68 0.16 35.40 -11.79
N TYR A 69 0.62 34.20 -12.17
CA TYR A 69 2.03 33.82 -12.18
C TYR A 69 2.78 34.74 -13.15
N SER A 70 3.41 35.79 -12.63
CA SER A 70 4.35 36.64 -13.36
C SER A 70 5.64 35.85 -13.53
N GLY A 71 5.86 35.31 -14.73
CA GLY A 71 7.09 34.64 -15.10
C GLY A 71 8.23 35.65 -15.18
N ASN A 72 9.17 35.57 -14.24
CA ASN A 72 10.48 36.16 -14.44
C ASN A 72 11.34 35.20 -15.28
N PRO A 73 11.89 35.65 -16.41
CA PRO A 73 12.76 34.83 -17.24
C PRO A 73 14.07 34.53 -16.51
N MET A 74 14.49 33.26 -16.56
CA MET A 74 15.80 32.82 -16.14
C MET A 74 16.90 33.66 -16.82
N PRO A 75 17.95 34.09 -16.10
CA PRO A 75 19.11 34.71 -16.72
C PRO A 75 19.83 33.68 -17.61
N GLN A 76 20.01 34.02 -18.88
CA GLN A 76 20.83 33.29 -19.84
C GLN A 76 22.26 33.20 -19.31
N SER A 77 22.65 32.00 -18.89
CA SER A 77 24.03 31.70 -18.56
C SER A 77 24.86 31.69 -19.86
N ARG A 78 25.86 32.55 -19.81
CA ARG A 78 26.83 32.94 -20.82
C ARG A 78 27.48 31.72 -21.53
N ARG A 79 27.38 31.72 -22.86
CA ARG A 79 28.38 31.13 -23.77
C ARG A 79 29.77 31.65 -23.41
N GLY A 80 30.75 30.74 -23.32
CA GLY A 80 32.16 31.10 -23.39
C GLY A 80 33.08 29.95 -23.02
N GLY A 81 33.94 29.55 -23.96
CA GLY A 81 35.18 28.85 -23.67
C GLY A 81 35.24 27.39 -24.12
N ALA A 82 35.60 27.18 -25.38
CA ALA A 82 36.17 25.92 -25.83
C ALA A 82 37.56 25.71 -25.21
N PRO A 83 37.89 24.55 -24.62
CA PRO A 83 39.27 24.16 -24.45
C PRO A 83 39.77 23.43 -25.70
N SER A 84 40.76 24.09 -26.29
CA SER A 84 41.78 23.61 -27.22
C SER A 84 42.03 22.09 -27.22
N GLN A 85 41.90 21.49 -28.40
CA GLN A 85 42.46 20.17 -28.71
C GLN A 85 43.99 20.24 -28.60
N ARG A 86 44.54 19.68 -27.53
CA ARG A 86 45.99 19.44 -27.45
C ARG A 86 46.28 18.10 -28.11
N ALA A 87 46.83 18.18 -29.32
CA ALA A 87 47.43 17.06 -30.02
C ALA A 87 48.47 16.38 -29.14
N VAL A 88 48.33 15.06 -28.95
CA VAL A 88 49.34 14.20 -28.33
C VAL A 88 50.30 13.77 -29.44
N PRO A 89 51.60 14.06 -29.33
CA PRO A 89 52.58 13.64 -30.32
C PRO A 89 52.82 12.14 -30.26
N ALA A 90 53.11 11.60 -31.45
CA ALA A 90 53.50 10.23 -31.71
C ALA A 90 54.76 9.79 -30.95
N SER A 91 54.80 8.48 -30.68
CA SER A 91 56.00 7.64 -30.56
C SER A 91 57.09 8.08 -29.57
N MET A 92 57.07 7.49 -28.36
CA MET A 92 58.29 7.24 -27.59
C MET A 92 58.68 5.76 -27.70
N PRO A 93 59.82 5.43 -28.34
CA PRO A 93 60.42 4.11 -28.21
C PRO A 93 61.01 3.99 -26.80
N CYS A 94 60.51 3.02 -26.02
CA CYS A 94 61.17 2.58 -24.79
C CYS A 94 62.55 2.03 -25.15
N GLN A 95 63.60 2.82 -24.95
CA GLN A 95 64.96 2.30 -24.88
C GLN A 95 65.08 1.47 -23.60
N ALA A 96 65.40 0.20 -23.79
CA ALA A 96 65.86 -0.70 -22.74
C ALA A 96 67.18 -0.15 -22.20
N GLN A 97 67.12 0.58 -21.09
CA GLN A 97 68.30 0.98 -20.34
C GLN A 97 68.72 -0.21 -19.46
N GLN A 98 69.62 -1.04 -20.01
CA GLN A 98 70.35 -2.05 -19.25
C GLN A 98 71.27 -1.33 -18.24
N GLY A 99 70.78 -1.19 -17.01
CA GLY A 99 71.58 -0.74 -15.88
C GLY A 99 72.52 -1.86 -15.40
N PRO A 100 73.81 -1.59 -15.18
CA PRO A 100 74.78 -2.57 -14.69
C PRO A 100 74.46 -2.98 -13.24
N GLY A 101 74.57 -4.29 -13.00
CA GLY A 101 74.08 -4.98 -11.82
C GLY A 101 74.54 -4.42 -10.48
N ALA A 102 73.56 -4.13 -9.62
CA ALA A 102 73.76 -4.05 -8.19
C ALA A 102 73.58 -5.47 -7.59
N PRO A 103 74.58 -6.05 -6.92
CA PRO A 103 74.45 -7.31 -6.22
C PRO A 103 73.88 -7.03 -4.82
N PHE A 104 72.57 -6.94 -4.71
CA PHE A 104 71.88 -6.92 -3.42
C PHE A 104 70.88 -8.07 -3.36
N GLY A 105 71.41 -9.27 -3.10
CA GLY A 105 70.65 -10.41 -2.63
C GLY A 105 70.30 -10.23 -1.16
N ALA A 106 69.36 -9.34 -0.85
CA ALA A 106 68.58 -9.50 0.37
C ALA A 106 67.57 -10.61 0.08
N PRO A 107 67.51 -11.71 0.87
CA PRO A 107 66.45 -12.68 0.74
C PRO A 107 65.13 -11.92 0.89
N VAL A 108 64.33 -11.91 -0.17
CA VAL A 108 62.95 -11.42 -0.11
C VAL A 108 62.28 -12.27 0.96
N GLU A 109 62.07 -11.67 2.13
CA GLU A 109 61.34 -12.29 3.23
C GLU A 109 59.95 -12.57 2.67
N GLU A 110 59.71 -13.84 2.31
CA GLU A 110 58.43 -14.31 1.81
C GLU A 110 57.41 -14.07 2.93
N VAL A 111 56.70 -12.94 2.84
CA VAL A 111 55.58 -12.63 3.72
C VAL A 111 54.64 -13.82 3.61
N PRO A 112 54.40 -14.57 4.69
CA PRO A 112 53.65 -15.82 4.64
C PRO A 112 52.28 -15.52 4.06
N MET A 113 52.08 -15.90 2.79
CA MET A 113 50.81 -15.72 2.11
C MET A 113 49.77 -16.50 2.91
N GLY A 114 48.85 -15.76 3.54
CA GLY A 114 47.80 -16.32 4.37
C GLY A 114 47.07 -17.41 3.61
N LYS A 115 46.87 -18.56 4.27
CA LYS A 115 46.19 -19.74 3.69
C LYS A 115 44.87 -19.31 3.05
N THR A 116 44.82 -19.32 1.72
CA THR A 116 43.60 -19.04 0.96
C THR A 116 42.68 -20.25 1.09
N VAL A 117 41.50 -20.05 1.69
CA VAL A 117 40.48 -21.11 1.77
C VAL A 117 39.84 -21.22 0.38
N PRO A 118 39.90 -22.38 -0.30
CA PRO A 118 39.28 -22.54 -1.61
C PRO A 118 37.76 -22.46 -1.48
N LEU A 119 37.17 -21.42 -2.07
CA LEU A 119 35.71 -21.23 -2.05
C LEU A 119 35.06 -22.05 -3.16
N ASN A 120 34.32 -23.10 -2.80
CA ASN A 120 33.57 -23.91 -3.75
C ASN A 120 32.40 -23.12 -4.37
N LYS A 121 32.24 -23.17 -5.70
CA LYS A 121 31.11 -22.55 -6.44
C LYS A 121 29.75 -22.84 -5.79
N ASN A 122 29.48 -24.13 -5.53
CA ASN A 122 28.20 -24.56 -4.96
C ASN A 122 27.96 -23.98 -3.57
N MET A 123 29.03 -23.85 -2.75
CA MET A 123 28.92 -23.28 -1.42
C MET A 123 28.56 -21.79 -1.49
N PHE A 124 29.22 -21.03 -2.38
CA PHE A 124 28.90 -19.62 -2.58
C PHE A 124 27.47 -19.42 -3.11
N LEU A 125 27.07 -20.19 -4.13
CA LEU A 125 25.73 -20.09 -4.72
C LEU A 125 24.64 -20.42 -3.70
N VAL A 126 24.78 -21.53 -2.97
CA VAL A 126 23.78 -21.93 -1.97
C VAL A 126 23.70 -20.91 -0.84
N MET A 127 24.83 -20.44 -0.31
CA MET A 127 24.85 -19.44 0.76
C MET A 127 24.24 -18.11 0.31
N GLY A 128 24.66 -17.59 -0.85
CA GLY A 128 24.16 -16.34 -1.40
C GLY A 128 22.68 -16.40 -1.75
N LEU A 129 22.24 -17.49 -2.37
CA LEU A 129 20.83 -17.71 -2.70
C LEU A 129 19.96 -17.84 -1.45
N THR A 130 20.45 -18.55 -0.43
CA THR A 130 19.72 -18.70 0.84
C THR A 130 19.57 -17.36 1.54
N LEU A 131 20.65 -16.58 1.64
CA LEU A 131 20.63 -15.25 2.26
C LEU A 131 19.69 -14.31 1.50
N LEU A 132 19.81 -14.23 0.18
CA LEU A 132 18.98 -13.34 -0.63
C LEU A 132 17.51 -13.76 -0.62
N SER A 133 17.22 -15.06 -0.64
CA SER A 133 15.85 -15.57 -0.53
C SER A 133 15.23 -15.24 0.83
N MET A 134 16.00 -15.35 1.92
CA MET A 134 15.57 -14.97 3.26
C MET A 134 15.28 -13.45 3.36
N LEU A 135 16.11 -12.61 2.73
CA LEU A 135 15.86 -11.17 2.65
C LEU A 135 14.62 -10.83 1.80
N CYS A 136 14.38 -11.55 0.70
CA CYS A 136 13.21 -11.36 -0.15
C CYS A 136 11.92 -11.93 0.45
N PHE A 137 12.00 -12.84 1.42
CA PHE A 137 10.81 -13.40 2.07
C PHE A 137 10.01 -12.33 2.83
N LEU A 138 10.67 -11.41 3.53
CA LEU A 138 10.01 -10.35 4.29
C LEU A 138 9.09 -9.46 3.44
N PRO A 139 9.56 -8.80 2.37
CA PRO A 139 8.70 -7.95 1.55
C PRO A 139 7.62 -8.73 0.79
N VAL A 140 7.87 -10.01 0.47
CA VAL A 140 6.86 -10.90 -0.12
C VAL A 140 5.76 -11.20 0.89
N TRP A 141 6.12 -11.53 2.13
CA TRP A 141 5.17 -11.77 3.21
C TRP A 141 4.31 -10.54 3.48
N ASP A 142 4.94 -9.37 3.64
CA ASP A 142 4.23 -8.09 3.85
C ASP A 142 3.24 -7.83 2.69
N SER A 143 3.64 -8.09 1.45
CA SER A 143 2.78 -7.93 0.27
C SER A 143 1.60 -8.91 0.24
N ILE A 144 1.79 -10.13 0.74
CA ILE A 144 0.71 -11.11 0.88
C ILE A 144 -0.29 -10.66 1.95
N GLU A 145 0.18 -10.21 3.12
CA GLU A 145 -0.70 -9.65 4.15
C GLU A 145 -1.52 -8.48 3.62
N MET A 146 -0.89 -7.61 2.81
CA MET A 146 -1.58 -6.51 2.16
C MET A 146 -2.68 -6.96 1.20
N LEU A 147 -2.44 -8.03 0.43
CA LEU A 147 -3.44 -8.60 -0.47
C LEU A 147 -4.58 -9.32 0.28
N LEU A 148 -4.31 -9.84 1.47
CA LEU A 148 -5.30 -10.51 2.32
C LEU A 148 -6.17 -9.52 3.11
N ASN A 149 -5.68 -8.31 3.36
CA ASN A 149 -6.45 -7.28 4.05
C ASN A 149 -7.60 -6.75 3.15
N ILE A 150 -8.84 -7.00 3.55
CA ILE A 150 -10.05 -6.59 2.81
C ILE A 150 -10.14 -5.08 2.53
N ASN A 151 -9.73 -4.22 3.47
CA ASN A 151 -9.76 -2.78 3.27
C ASN A 151 -8.71 -2.35 2.25
N TYR A 152 -7.49 -2.88 2.35
CA TYR A 152 -6.46 -2.60 1.36
C TYR A 152 -6.84 -3.16 -0.02
N ALA A 153 -7.38 -4.37 -0.10
CA ALA A 153 -7.76 -5.02 -1.35
C ALA A 153 -8.94 -4.34 -2.07
N PHE A 154 -9.79 -3.61 -1.33
CA PHE A 154 -10.91 -2.84 -1.87
C PHE A 154 -10.50 -1.43 -2.29
N TRP A 155 -9.76 -0.70 -1.43
CA TRP A 155 -9.41 0.70 -1.69
C TRP A 155 -8.05 0.89 -2.38
N GLY A 156 -7.09 0.03 -2.07
CA GLY A 156 -5.74 0.07 -2.59
C GLY A 156 -5.64 -0.54 -3.99
N GLN A 157 -4.56 -0.19 -4.68
CA GLN A 157 -4.23 -0.83 -5.94
C GLN A 157 -3.54 -2.17 -5.67
N ARG A 158 -4.16 -3.28 -6.08
CA ARG A 158 -3.55 -4.61 -6.02
C ARG A 158 -2.23 -4.70 -6.79
N GLY A 159 -1.99 -3.79 -7.73
CA GLY A 159 -0.78 -3.75 -8.55
C GLY A 159 0.51 -3.53 -7.76
N LEU A 160 0.50 -2.73 -6.69
CA LEU A 160 1.71 -2.45 -5.89
C LEU A 160 2.28 -3.70 -5.20
N PRO A 161 1.53 -4.42 -4.33
CA PRO A 161 2.05 -5.63 -3.69
C PRO A 161 2.39 -6.74 -4.71
N ILE A 162 1.62 -6.85 -5.80
CA ILE A 162 1.95 -7.80 -6.89
C ILE A 162 3.29 -7.44 -7.54
N THR A 163 3.56 -6.15 -7.76
CA THR A 163 4.84 -5.68 -8.32
C THR A 163 6.00 -6.01 -7.38
N VAL A 164 5.85 -5.82 -6.06
CA VAL A 164 6.87 -6.21 -5.06
C VAL A 164 7.18 -7.70 -5.17
N ILE A 165 6.14 -8.56 -5.17
CA ILE A 165 6.31 -10.02 -5.25
C ILE A 165 7.07 -10.41 -6.54
N ILE A 166 6.69 -9.83 -7.68
CA ILE A 166 7.33 -10.10 -8.97
C ILE A 166 8.79 -9.62 -8.95
N VAL A 167 9.05 -8.38 -8.54
CA VAL A 167 10.40 -7.81 -8.55
C VAL A 167 11.33 -8.53 -7.57
N SER A 168 10.87 -8.87 -6.37
CA SER A 168 11.64 -9.67 -5.41
C SER A 168 11.99 -11.05 -5.97
N SER A 169 11.04 -11.70 -6.65
CA SER A 169 11.29 -13.00 -7.32
C SER A 169 12.29 -12.87 -8.47
N LEU A 170 12.20 -11.80 -9.27
CA LEU A 170 13.12 -11.53 -10.36
C LEU A 170 14.54 -11.23 -9.87
N ILE A 171 14.71 -10.54 -8.74
CA ILE A 171 16.03 -10.27 -8.13
C ILE A 171 16.73 -11.58 -7.76
N VAL A 172 16.02 -12.52 -7.13
CA VAL A 172 16.58 -13.84 -6.77
C VAL A 172 16.96 -14.63 -8.03
N MET A 173 16.08 -14.64 -9.04
CA MET A 173 16.35 -15.28 -10.33
C MET A 173 17.58 -14.67 -11.03
N PHE A 174 17.68 -13.34 -11.09
CA PHE A 174 18.81 -12.65 -11.71
C PHE A 174 20.11 -12.88 -10.96
N PHE A 175 20.08 -12.96 -9.62
CA PHE A 175 21.24 -13.35 -8.83
C PHE A 175 21.76 -14.73 -9.26
N PHE A 176 20.88 -15.74 -9.29
CA PHE A 176 21.22 -17.09 -9.71
C PHE A 176 21.86 -17.12 -11.11
N PHE A 177 21.19 -16.52 -12.12
CA PHE A 177 21.71 -16.51 -13.49
C PHE A 177 23.02 -15.75 -13.62
N THR A 178 23.18 -14.64 -12.90
CA THR A 178 24.41 -13.84 -12.93
C THR A 178 25.55 -14.63 -12.30
N THR A 179 25.31 -15.37 -11.22
CA THR A 179 26.34 -16.18 -10.54
C THR A 179 26.76 -17.34 -11.43
N GLU A 180 25.81 -18.05 -12.05
CA GLU A 180 26.10 -19.10 -13.02
C GLU A 180 26.89 -18.57 -14.23
N ALA A 181 26.48 -17.44 -14.80
CA ALA A 181 27.18 -16.81 -15.91
C ALA A 181 28.61 -16.36 -15.54
N PHE A 182 28.80 -15.83 -14.32
CA PHE A 182 30.10 -15.40 -13.81
C PHE A 182 31.06 -16.60 -13.67
N PHE A 183 30.65 -17.65 -12.97
CA PHE A 183 31.47 -18.86 -12.80
C PHE A 183 31.65 -19.68 -14.09
N GLY A 184 30.68 -19.65 -15.00
CA GLY A 184 30.75 -20.38 -16.27
C GLY A 184 31.67 -19.73 -17.31
N ARG A 185 31.78 -18.40 -17.31
CA ARG A 185 32.60 -17.67 -18.31
C ARG A 185 34.02 -17.37 -17.84
N TRP A 186 34.26 -17.18 -16.55
CA TRP A 186 35.56 -16.74 -16.05
C TRP A 186 36.38 -17.96 -15.61
N LYS A 187 37.37 -18.33 -16.43
CA LYS A 187 38.29 -19.44 -16.16
C LYS A 187 39.22 -19.06 -14.99
N ASN A 188 39.12 -19.79 -13.89
CA ASN A 188 39.97 -19.97 -12.68
C ASN A 188 40.97 -18.89 -12.17
N GLU A 189 41.50 -17.96 -12.96
CA GLU A 189 42.58 -17.03 -12.54
C GLU A 189 42.10 -15.70 -11.93
N LEU A 190 40.81 -15.37 -11.99
CA LEU A 190 40.26 -14.06 -11.54
C LEU A 190 39.15 -14.18 -10.48
N HIS A 191 38.93 -15.35 -9.87
CA HIS A 191 37.94 -15.52 -8.79
C HIS A 191 38.46 -14.96 -7.47
N THR A 192 38.55 -13.63 -7.38
CA THR A 192 38.80 -12.96 -6.11
C THR A 192 37.53 -12.98 -5.27
N THR A 193 37.66 -13.34 -3.99
CA THR A 193 36.59 -13.20 -2.99
C THR A 193 35.96 -11.80 -3.01
N GLN A 194 36.76 -10.80 -3.38
CA GLN A 194 36.34 -9.43 -3.63
C GLN A 194 35.23 -9.29 -4.68
N SER A 195 35.40 -9.90 -5.85
CA SER A 195 34.39 -9.78 -6.92
C SER A 195 33.03 -10.34 -6.49
N LEU A 196 33.05 -11.39 -5.66
CA LEU A 196 31.84 -12.04 -5.13
C LEU A 196 31.13 -11.17 -4.09
N VAL A 197 31.85 -10.49 -3.20
CA VAL A 197 31.29 -9.54 -2.22
C VAL A 197 30.68 -8.34 -2.92
N VAL A 198 31.38 -7.77 -3.91
CA VAL A 198 30.86 -6.69 -4.74
C VAL A 198 29.58 -7.12 -5.45
N MET A 199 29.56 -8.32 -6.05
CA MET A 199 28.36 -8.84 -6.71
C MET A 199 27.17 -8.98 -5.74
N ALA A 200 27.38 -9.59 -4.57
CA ALA A 200 26.33 -9.74 -3.56
C ALA A 200 25.78 -8.38 -3.08
N SER A 201 26.68 -7.42 -2.83
CA SER A 201 26.33 -6.07 -2.38
C SER A 201 25.52 -5.28 -3.43
N LEU A 202 25.76 -5.50 -4.73
CA LEU A 202 24.94 -4.94 -5.81
C LEU A 202 23.48 -5.45 -5.79
N PHE A 203 23.24 -6.73 -5.51
CA PHE A 203 21.87 -7.24 -5.43
C PHE A 203 21.17 -6.80 -4.15
N VAL A 204 21.89 -6.72 -3.02
CA VAL A 204 21.35 -6.22 -1.75
C VAL A 204 20.99 -4.73 -1.86
N THR A 205 21.84 -3.90 -2.47
CA THR A 205 21.51 -2.49 -2.74
C THR A 205 20.32 -2.35 -3.68
N LEU A 206 20.26 -3.14 -4.76
CA LEU A 206 19.15 -3.12 -5.71
C LEU A 206 17.82 -3.45 -5.00
N LEU A 207 17.81 -4.49 -4.16
CA LEU A 207 16.65 -4.84 -3.34
C LEU A 207 16.28 -3.67 -2.40
N GLY A 208 17.25 -3.10 -1.69
CA GLY A 208 17.00 -1.96 -0.80
C GLY A 208 16.42 -0.73 -1.51
N LEU A 209 16.93 -0.40 -2.69
CA LEU A 209 16.43 0.70 -3.51
C LEU A 209 15.00 0.46 -3.99
N VAL A 210 14.68 -0.75 -4.45
CA VAL A 210 13.31 -1.11 -4.86
C VAL A 210 12.34 -0.94 -3.70
N LEU A 211 12.70 -1.39 -2.49
CA LEU A 211 11.86 -1.25 -1.30
C LEU A 211 11.58 0.22 -0.95
N VAL A 212 12.62 1.07 -0.96
CA VAL A 212 12.47 2.52 -0.72
C VAL A 212 11.61 3.20 -1.80
N LEU A 213 11.77 2.81 -3.07
CA LEU A 213 10.99 3.39 -4.15
C LEU A 213 9.52 3.00 -4.09
N ILE A 214 9.20 1.78 -3.66
CA ILE A 214 7.81 1.30 -3.55
C ILE A 214 7.12 1.82 -2.28
N SER A 215 7.85 2.05 -1.18
CA SER A 215 7.27 2.56 0.05
C SER A 215 6.65 3.96 -0.09
N LEU A 216 7.16 4.79 -1.01
CA LEU A 216 6.68 6.15 -1.25
C LEU A 216 5.27 6.20 -1.86
N PRO A 217 5.00 5.63 -3.05
CA PRO A 217 3.67 5.63 -3.63
C PRO A 217 2.67 4.87 -2.77
N LEU A 218 3.11 3.84 -2.04
CA LEU A 218 2.25 3.11 -1.13
C LEU A 218 1.70 4.02 -0.01
N SER A 219 2.59 4.78 0.64
CA SER A 219 2.23 5.70 1.72
C SER A 219 1.37 6.85 1.22
N GLN A 220 1.72 7.44 0.08
CA GLN A 220 0.95 8.53 -0.54
C GLN A 220 -0.48 8.09 -0.87
N LYS A 221 -0.64 6.92 -1.51
CA LYS A 221 -1.95 6.40 -1.88
C LYS A 221 -2.82 6.09 -0.66
N ALA A 222 -2.22 5.58 0.41
CA ALA A 222 -2.92 5.33 1.66
C ALA A 222 -3.46 6.63 2.29
N ILE A 223 -2.65 7.70 2.29
CA ILE A 223 -3.05 9.02 2.82
C ILE A 223 -4.15 9.65 1.97
N GLU A 224 -4.03 9.62 0.64
CA GLU A 224 -5.08 10.13 -0.27
C GLU A 224 -6.41 9.43 -0.01
N THR A 225 -6.39 8.10 0.04
CA THR A 225 -7.59 7.29 0.24
C THR A 225 -8.19 7.52 1.63
N HIS A 226 -7.36 7.64 2.66
CA HIS A 226 -7.80 8.02 3.99
C HIS A 226 -8.53 9.37 3.96
N ASN A 227 -7.97 10.38 3.29
CA ASN A 227 -8.57 11.70 3.21
C ASN A 227 -9.88 11.69 2.40
N ASP A 228 -9.94 10.88 1.34
CA ASP A 228 -11.16 10.70 0.55
C ASP A 228 -12.29 10.09 1.39
N ILE A 229 -11.99 9.11 2.25
CA ILE A 229 -12.97 8.48 3.14
C ILE A 229 -13.36 9.43 4.28
N VAL A 230 -12.40 10.08 4.93
CA VAL A 230 -12.67 10.88 6.14
C VAL A 230 -13.26 12.25 5.82
N TYR A 231 -12.71 12.97 4.84
CA TYR A 231 -13.04 14.37 4.58
C TYR A 231 -13.95 14.58 3.38
N GLN A 232 -13.90 13.67 2.39
CA GLN A 232 -14.66 13.79 1.15
C GLN A 232 -15.60 12.60 0.92
N CYS A 233 -16.12 12.02 2.00
CA CYS A 233 -16.92 10.80 1.98
C CYS A 233 -18.17 10.95 1.09
N GLY A 234 -18.17 10.25 -0.04
CA GLY A 234 -19.25 10.27 -1.03
C GLY A 234 -19.12 11.32 -2.12
N ASN A 235 -18.13 12.22 -2.03
CA ASN A 235 -17.87 13.25 -3.03
C ASN A 235 -16.80 12.79 -4.04
N THR A 236 -15.96 11.82 -3.67
CA THR A 236 -14.94 11.27 -4.57
C THR A 236 -15.51 10.12 -5.39
N PRO A 237 -15.05 9.90 -6.65
CA PRO A 237 -15.52 8.79 -7.46
C PRO A 237 -15.35 7.41 -6.81
N ALA A 238 -14.30 7.25 -5.98
CA ALA A 238 -14.02 6.01 -5.26
C ALA A 238 -15.05 5.72 -4.15
N THR A 239 -15.43 6.74 -3.37
CA THR A 239 -16.36 6.57 -2.23
C THR A 239 -17.83 6.71 -2.64
N ARG A 240 -18.12 7.45 -3.72
CA ARG A 240 -19.48 7.75 -4.18
C ARG A 240 -20.29 6.50 -4.50
N LYS A 241 -19.75 5.57 -5.29
CA LYS A 241 -20.47 4.34 -5.68
C LYS A 241 -20.84 3.48 -4.47
N LEU A 242 -19.90 3.32 -3.54
CA LEU A 242 -20.13 2.57 -2.30
C LEU A 242 -21.18 3.26 -1.41
N LYS A 243 -21.17 4.59 -1.32
CA LYS A 243 -22.19 5.37 -0.61
C LYS A 243 -23.56 5.22 -1.26
N GLU A 244 -23.68 5.35 -2.57
CA GLU A 244 -24.94 5.20 -3.30
C GLU A 244 -25.54 3.81 -3.06
N TYR A 245 -24.71 2.77 -3.17
CA TYR A 245 -25.10 1.40 -2.87
C TYR A 245 -25.55 1.25 -1.40
N TYR A 246 -24.74 1.72 -0.44
CA TYR A 246 -25.10 1.71 0.99
C TYR A 246 -26.45 2.40 1.26
N MET A 247 -26.68 3.58 0.68
CA MET A 247 -27.92 4.33 0.87
C MET A 247 -29.13 3.62 0.27
N SER A 248 -28.97 2.93 -0.86
CA SER A 248 -30.05 2.12 -1.46
C SER A 248 -30.43 0.95 -0.54
N MET A 249 -29.43 0.29 0.05
CA MET A 249 -29.62 -0.81 0.99
C MET A 249 -30.23 -0.31 2.31
N LEU A 250 -29.79 0.85 2.81
CA LEU A 250 -30.38 1.46 4.00
C LEU A 250 -31.86 1.78 3.82
N LYS A 251 -32.27 2.31 2.65
CA LYS A 251 -33.69 2.55 2.35
C LYS A 251 -34.51 1.26 2.41
N LEU A 252 -33.97 0.16 1.88
CA LEU A 252 -34.61 -1.15 1.97
C LEU A 252 -34.72 -1.62 3.43
N ARG A 253 -33.65 -1.47 4.22
CA ARG A 253 -33.60 -1.82 5.65
C ARG A 253 -34.65 -1.09 6.50
N LEU A 254 -34.97 0.15 6.13
CA LEU A 254 -35.96 0.98 6.82
C LEU A 254 -37.42 0.63 6.47
N THR A 255 -37.66 -0.25 5.50
CA THR A 255 -39.02 -0.76 5.24
C THR A 255 -39.49 -1.66 6.38
N PRO A 256 -40.77 -1.64 6.76
CA PRO A 256 -41.27 -2.42 7.90
C PRO A 256 -41.07 -3.92 7.71
N ASP A 257 -41.21 -4.42 6.48
CA ASP A 257 -41.02 -5.84 6.16
C ASP A 257 -39.58 -6.28 6.39
N CYS A 258 -38.61 -5.45 5.99
CA CYS A 258 -37.19 -5.73 6.12
C CYS A 258 -36.63 -5.45 7.52
N ALA A 259 -37.21 -4.49 8.25
CA ALA A 259 -36.76 -4.12 9.60
C ALA A 259 -36.85 -5.29 10.59
N SER A 260 -37.77 -6.24 10.34
CA SER A 260 -37.94 -7.46 11.15
C SER A 260 -36.94 -8.58 10.83
N LYS A 261 -36.22 -8.50 9.69
CA LYS A 261 -35.27 -9.54 9.24
C LYS A 261 -33.92 -9.41 9.95
N TYR A 262 -33.17 -10.51 10.05
CA TYR A 262 -31.84 -10.47 10.66
C TYR A 262 -30.81 -9.75 9.79
N THR A 263 -30.84 -10.02 8.50
CA THR A 263 -29.94 -9.46 7.48
C THR A 263 -30.77 -8.90 6.32
N ILE A 264 -30.24 -7.88 5.64
CA ILE A 264 -30.86 -7.33 4.44
C ILE A 264 -30.95 -8.32 3.28
N GLU A 265 -30.15 -9.39 3.31
CA GLU A 265 -30.16 -10.44 2.28
C GLU A 265 -31.50 -11.19 2.20
N GLU A 266 -32.26 -11.22 3.30
CA GLU A 266 -33.60 -11.82 3.37
C GLU A 266 -34.72 -10.87 2.93
N CYS A 267 -34.40 -9.61 2.66
CA CYS A 267 -35.39 -8.59 2.35
C CYS A 267 -35.82 -8.63 0.88
N PRO A 268 -37.13 -8.47 0.60
CA PRO A 268 -37.61 -8.44 -0.77
C PRO A 268 -37.03 -7.22 -1.50
N GLY A 269 -36.39 -7.45 -2.65
CA GLY A 269 -35.74 -6.39 -3.44
C GLY A 269 -34.25 -6.18 -3.15
N TYR A 270 -33.64 -7.00 -2.30
CA TYR A 270 -32.18 -7.03 -2.16
C TYR A 270 -31.53 -7.48 -3.48
N VAL A 271 -30.59 -6.68 -3.99
CA VAL A 271 -29.79 -7.00 -5.17
C VAL A 271 -28.33 -7.02 -4.76
N GLN A 272 -27.69 -8.19 -4.87
CA GLN A 272 -26.28 -8.35 -4.54
C GLN A 272 -25.39 -7.73 -5.63
N GLU A 273 -24.75 -6.60 -5.34
CA GLU A 273 -23.78 -5.98 -6.24
C GLU A 273 -22.34 -6.18 -5.73
N LYS A 274 -21.60 -7.09 -6.36
CA LYS A 274 -20.16 -7.29 -6.06
C LYS A 274 -19.33 -6.20 -6.75
N PRO A 275 -18.33 -5.59 -6.08
CA PRO A 275 -17.76 -5.96 -4.78
C PRO A 275 -18.39 -5.27 -3.54
N TYR A 276 -19.37 -4.39 -3.72
CA TYR A 276 -19.87 -3.50 -2.65
C TYR A 276 -20.60 -4.24 -1.53
N SER A 277 -21.46 -5.21 -1.86
CA SER A 277 -22.20 -6.00 -0.86
C SER A 277 -21.28 -6.76 0.10
N ALA A 278 -20.33 -7.51 -0.46
CA ALA A 278 -19.35 -8.29 0.29
C ALA A 278 -18.45 -7.39 1.14
N TYR A 279 -18.07 -6.22 0.62
CA TYR A 279 -17.24 -5.27 1.35
C TYR A 279 -17.99 -4.66 2.55
N LEU A 280 -19.23 -4.18 2.37
CA LEU A 280 -20.04 -3.65 3.47
C LEU A 280 -20.30 -4.71 4.55
N MET A 281 -20.65 -5.93 4.13
CA MET A 281 -20.85 -7.06 5.05
C MET A 281 -19.58 -7.34 5.85
N SER A 282 -18.42 -7.38 5.19
CA SER A 282 -17.15 -7.65 5.85
C SER A 282 -16.71 -6.50 6.77
N MET A 283 -17.00 -5.24 6.44
CA MET A 283 -16.76 -4.11 7.35
C MET A 283 -17.62 -4.21 8.60
N GLU A 284 -18.92 -4.47 8.45
CA GLU A 284 -19.86 -4.59 9.56
C GLU A 284 -19.46 -5.75 10.49
N SER A 285 -19.10 -6.91 9.93
CA SER A 285 -18.69 -8.09 10.70
C SER A 285 -17.34 -7.92 11.40
N ASN A 286 -16.33 -7.38 10.70
CA ASN A 286 -14.96 -7.30 11.22
C ASN A 286 -14.73 -6.08 12.12
N PHE A 287 -15.30 -4.93 11.77
CA PHE A 287 -15.11 -3.69 12.53
C PHE A 287 -16.22 -3.39 13.52
N ARG A 288 -17.32 -4.17 13.52
CA ARG A 288 -18.45 -3.98 14.42
C ARG A 288 -18.95 -2.54 14.38
N CYS A 289 -19.24 -2.08 13.17
CA CYS A 289 -19.60 -0.71 12.84
C CYS A 289 -20.90 -0.69 12.02
N SER A 290 -21.53 0.48 11.90
CA SER A 290 -22.71 0.71 11.07
C SER A 290 -22.52 2.01 10.28
N GLY A 291 -23.17 2.14 9.12
CA GLY A 291 -23.06 3.38 8.34
C GLY A 291 -21.83 3.46 7.46
N PHE A 292 -22.01 3.94 6.23
CA PHE A 292 -20.91 4.36 5.36
C PHE A 292 -21.23 5.71 4.72
N CYS A 293 -20.41 6.72 5.00
CA CYS A 293 -20.64 8.11 4.57
C CYS A 293 -22.05 8.63 4.90
N TYR A 294 -22.56 8.27 6.08
CA TYR A 294 -23.90 8.65 6.52
C TYR A 294 -23.89 10.03 7.15
N ASP A 295 -24.59 10.98 6.53
CA ASP A 295 -24.74 12.33 7.04
C ASP A 295 -26.09 12.46 7.77
N THR A 296 -26.03 12.75 9.08
CA THR A 296 -27.20 12.95 9.94
C THR A 296 -28.08 14.11 9.45
N GLY A 297 -27.51 15.08 8.73
CA GLY A 297 -28.24 16.19 8.13
C GLY A 297 -29.15 15.77 6.97
N SER A 298 -28.77 14.74 6.22
CA SER A 298 -29.50 14.30 5.01
C SER A 298 -30.88 13.72 5.33
N MET A 299 -31.02 13.01 6.46
CA MET A 299 -32.29 12.41 6.88
C MET A 299 -33.24 13.44 7.51
N SER A 300 -32.70 14.43 8.22
CA SER A 300 -33.49 15.53 8.78
C SER A 300 -34.15 16.36 7.66
N ALA A 301 -33.45 16.57 6.54
CA ALA A 301 -34.02 17.24 5.38
C ALA A 301 -35.12 16.40 4.70
N LEU A 302 -34.94 15.08 4.58
CA LEU A 302 -35.93 14.20 3.95
C LEU A 302 -37.21 14.08 4.79
N GLN A 303 -37.08 14.05 6.12
CA GLN A 303 -38.23 13.94 7.03
C GLN A 303 -39.02 15.25 7.09
N VAL A 304 -38.35 16.41 7.09
CA VAL A 304 -38.99 17.74 7.05
C VAL A 304 -39.72 17.97 5.71
N ALA A 305 -39.18 17.46 4.59
CA ALA A 305 -39.85 17.53 3.30
C ALA A 305 -41.16 16.72 3.27
N SER A 306 -41.28 15.66 4.07
CA SER A 306 -42.51 14.86 4.16
C SER A 306 -43.58 15.48 5.07
N SER A 307 -43.23 16.43 5.94
CA SER A 307 -44.11 16.88 7.04
C SER A 307 -44.63 18.32 6.94
N HIS A 308 -44.31 19.10 5.90
CA HIS A 308 -44.79 20.49 5.78
C HIS A 308 -45.40 20.83 4.42
N GLN A 309 -46.71 20.65 4.30
CA GLN A 309 -47.54 21.34 3.28
C GLN A 309 -48.66 22.21 3.87
N THR A 310 -48.66 22.49 5.17
CA THR A 310 -49.64 23.39 5.79
C THR A 310 -48.96 24.38 6.74
N ASN A 311 -49.00 25.67 6.36
CA ASN A 311 -48.73 26.88 7.18
C ASN A 311 -47.26 27.29 7.44
N ALA A 312 -46.55 27.66 6.36
CA ALA A 312 -45.21 28.27 6.42
C ALA A 312 -45.30 29.80 6.46
N THR A 313 -44.76 30.47 7.50
CA THR A 313 -44.14 31.82 7.41
C THR A 313 -43.62 32.37 8.74
N LYS A 314 -44.11 31.93 9.92
CA LYS A 314 -43.60 32.44 11.23
C LYS A 314 -42.71 31.47 12.03
N ALA A 315 -42.62 30.19 11.67
CA ALA A 315 -41.88 29.19 12.45
C ALA A 315 -40.36 29.11 12.15
N ALA A 316 -39.90 29.61 11.00
CA ALA A 316 -38.52 29.41 10.54
C ALA A 316 -37.43 30.08 11.41
N ARG A 317 -37.75 31.15 12.16
CA ARG A 317 -36.75 31.84 13.01
C ARG A 317 -36.48 31.18 14.37
N ARG A 318 -37.36 30.29 14.87
CA ARG A 318 -37.12 29.59 16.15
C ARG A 318 -36.33 28.29 15.99
N ILE A 319 -36.34 27.68 14.81
CA ILE A 319 -35.71 26.38 14.56
C ILE A 319 -34.18 26.49 14.56
N HIS A 320 -33.60 27.60 14.10
CA HIS A 320 -32.14 27.78 14.05
C HIS A 320 -31.49 27.94 15.44
N LYS A 321 -32.24 28.35 16.47
CA LYS A 321 -31.73 28.51 17.84
C LYS A 321 -31.82 27.22 18.67
N LEU A 322 -32.61 26.24 18.24
CA LEU A 322 -32.75 24.92 18.89
C LEU A 322 -31.77 23.87 18.37
N ALA A 323 -31.29 24.02 17.12
CA ALA A 323 -30.31 23.10 16.54
C ALA A 323 -28.90 23.21 17.17
N LEU A 324 -28.58 24.33 17.83
CA LEU A 324 -27.29 24.57 18.47
C LEU A 324 -27.23 24.16 19.96
N THR A 325 -28.37 23.90 20.60
CA THR A 325 -28.45 23.51 22.02
C THR A 325 -28.90 22.07 22.24
N SER A 326 -29.29 21.36 21.18
CA SER A 326 -29.47 19.92 21.26
C SER A 326 -28.09 19.25 21.15
N GLY A 327 -27.50 18.91 22.29
CA GLY A 327 -26.47 17.86 22.40
C GLY A 327 -27.07 16.50 22.05
N GLY A 328 -27.66 16.40 20.86
CA GLY A 328 -28.35 15.21 20.38
C GLY A 328 -27.32 14.10 20.22
N SER A 329 -27.57 12.99 20.91
CA SER A 329 -26.87 11.74 20.68
C SER A 329 -26.82 11.47 19.18
N VAL A 330 -25.61 11.44 18.61
CA VAL A 330 -25.40 11.14 17.19
C VAL A 330 -26.04 9.78 16.93
N LYS A 331 -27.20 9.78 16.25
CA LYS A 331 -27.95 8.55 15.99
C LYS A 331 -27.34 7.85 14.78
N TYR A 332 -26.66 6.74 15.05
CA TYR A 332 -26.11 5.87 14.01
C TYR A 332 -27.24 5.16 13.23
N PRO A 333 -27.04 4.88 11.93
CA PRO A 333 -27.99 4.09 11.17
C PRO A 333 -27.99 2.63 11.67
N PRO A 334 -29.10 1.89 11.47
CA PRO A 334 -29.12 0.46 11.78
C PRO A 334 -28.11 -0.30 10.93
N THR A 335 -27.62 -1.42 11.47
CA THR A 335 -26.78 -2.37 10.75
C THR A 335 -27.54 -3.03 9.60
N LEU A 336 -26.85 -3.28 8.48
CA LEU A 336 -27.46 -3.83 7.26
C LEU A 336 -27.47 -5.37 7.28
N PHE A 337 -26.38 -5.99 7.73
CA PHE A 337 -26.17 -7.44 7.66
C PHE A 337 -26.32 -8.14 9.02
N SER A 338 -26.68 -7.39 10.05
CA SER A 338 -26.92 -7.86 11.42
C SER A 338 -27.95 -6.98 12.14
N ASN A 339 -28.38 -7.42 13.32
CA ASN A 339 -29.25 -6.67 14.23
C ASN A 339 -28.49 -6.03 15.42
N ALA A 340 -27.16 -5.92 15.33
CA ALA A 340 -26.33 -5.48 16.46
C ALA A 340 -26.37 -3.97 16.69
N ASN A 341 -26.73 -3.16 15.68
CA ASN A 341 -26.88 -1.69 15.77
C ASN A 341 -25.67 -1.00 16.42
N PHE A 342 -24.49 -1.22 15.84
CA PHE A 342 -23.24 -0.66 16.35
C PHE A 342 -23.22 0.88 16.34
N GLU A 343 -22.65 1.47 17.38
CA GLU A 343 -22.50 2.93 17.56
C GLU A 343 -21.16 3.48 17.04
N ALA A 344 -20.59 2.85 16.01
CA ALA A 344 -19.34 3.27 15.38
C ALA A 344 -19.53 3.35 13.86
N SER A 345 -18.98 4.38 13.21
CA SER A 345 -19.09 4.51 11.75
C SER A 345 -18.13 3.56 11.01
N CYS A 346 -18.59 2.87 9.96
CA CYS A 346 -17.71 2.00 9.18
C CYS A 346 -16.72 2.79 8.33
N ASP A 347 -17.06 3.99 7.86
CA ASP A 347 -16.11 4.88 7.17
C ASP A 347 -14.91 5.23 8.06
N GLY A 348 -15.15 5.63 9.31
CA GLY A 348 -14.10 5.96 10.26
C GLY A 348 -13.25 4.73 10.65
N ALA A 349 -13.89 3.58 10.89
CA ALA A 349 -13.18 2.34 11.20
C ALA A 349 -12.30 1.86 10.03
N ALA A 350 -12.84 1.87 8.81
CA ALA A 350 -12.11 1.48 7.61
C ALA A 350 -10.95 2.44 7.32
N ALA A 351 -11.16 3.76 7.43
CA ALA A 351 -10.10 4.75 7.22
C ALA A 351 -8.94 4.56 8.20
N ARG A 352 -9.23 4.38 9.49
CA ARG A 352 -8.21 4.14 10.52
C ARG A 352 -7.46 2.85 10.29
N ASN A 353 -8.17 1.76 9.96
CA ASN A 353 -7.53 0.49 9.67
C ASN A 353 -6.62 0.60 8.44
N LEU A 354 -7.10 1.25 7.37
CA LEU A 354 -6.32 1.43 6.14
C LEU A 354 -5.05 2.25 6.39
N ILE A 355 -5.15 3.40 7.07
CA ILE A 355 -3.97 4.24 7.32
C ILE A 355 -3.02 3.57 8.30
N ASN A 356 -3.50 2.89 9.34
CA ASN A 356 -2.61 2.21 10.27
C ASN A 356 -1.88 1.06 9.57
N PHE A 357 -2.60 0.22 8.84
CA PHE A 357 -2.03 -0.93 8.17
C PHE A 357 -1.10 -0.55 7.02
N ALA A 358 -1.60 0.17 6.01
CA ALA A 358 -0.81 0.45 4.81
C ALA A 358 0.37 1.40 5.05
N ARG A 359 0.23 2.35 5.99
CA ARG A 359 1.32 3.26 6.35
C ARG A 359 2.39 2.55 7.17
N ASP A 360 2.01 1.68 8.10
CA ASP A 360 2.97 0.91 8.91
C ASP A 360 3.78 -0.04 8.03
N THR A 361 3.12 -0.79 7.13
CA THR A 361 3.82 -1.61 6.13
C THR A 361 4.72 -0.76 5.23
N GLY A 362 4.26 0.41 4.80
CA GLY A 362 5.07 1.35 4.01
C GLY A 362 6.33 1.82 4.75
N TYR A 363 6.20 2.19 6.03
CA TYR A 363 7.35 2.57 6.85
C TYR A 363 8.30 1.40 7.09
N GLN A 364 7.78 0.20 7.37
CA GLN A 364 8.59 -1.00 7.52
C GLN A 364 9.43 -1.28 6.27
N MET A 365 8.82 -1.26 5.08
CA MET A 365 9.53 -1.42 3.81
C MET A 365 10.59 -0.33 3.58
N TRP A 366 10.27 0.92 3.94
CA TRP A 366 11.21 2.03 3.83
C TRP A 366 12.44 1.83 4.73
N TYR A 367 12.23 1.57 6.02
CA TYR A 367 13.33 1.32 6.96
C TYR A 367 14.15 0.10 6.58
N MET A 368 13.51 -1.00 6.19
CA MET A 368 14.19 -2.20 5.70
C MET A 368 15.07 -1.87 4.48
N GLY A 369 14.54 -1.12 3.52
CA GLY A 369 15.30 -0.70 2.35
C GLY A 369 16.52 0.17 2.70
N ILE A 370 16.36 1.16 3.59
CA ILE A 370 17.46 2.01 4.08
C ILE A 370 18.54 1.19 4.79
N VAL A 371 18.15 0.25 5.65
CA VAL A 371 19.10 -0.62 6.36
C VAL A 371 19.88 -1.50 5.38
N LEU A 372 19.22 -2.09 4.36
CA LEU A 372 19.90 -2.89 3.34
C LEU A 372 20.93 -2.07 2.54
N ILE A 373 20.59 -0.84 2.17
CA ILE A 373 21.52 0.08 1.50
C ILE A 373 22.71 0.41 2.41
N ALA A 374 22.45 0.76 3.67
CA ALA A 374 23.49 1.10 4.63
C ALA A 374 24.46 -0.06 4.89
N VAL A 375 23.93 -1.27 5.13
CA VAL A 375 24.74 -2.49 5.31
C VAL A 375 25.60 -2.75 4.08
N SER A 376 25.05 -2.57 2.88
CA SER A 376 25.81 -2.74 1.65
C SER A 376 26.96 -1.73 1.50
N ILE A 377 26.76 -0.48 1.90
CA ILE A 377 27.83 0.53 1.90
C ILE A 377 28.90 0.16 2.93
N CYS A 378 28.50 -0.26 4.13
CA CYS A 378 29.43 -0.70 5.17
C CYS A 378 30.28 -1.90 4.71
N MET A 379 29.69 -2.89 4.02
CA MET A 379 30.44 -4.02 3.46
C MET A 379 31.50 -3.55 2.45
N GLY A 380 31.15 -2.62 1.56
CA GLY A 380 32.10 -2.04 0.59
C GLY A 380 33.22 -1.24 1.24
N LEU A 381 32.92 -0.45 2.28
CA LEU A 381 33.92 0.32 3.03
C LEU A 381 34.85 -0.58 3.85
N TRP A 382 34.30 -1.63 4.46
CA TRP A 382 35.08 -2.61 5.21
C TRP A 382 36.10 -3.28 4.29
N GLU A 383 35.65 -3.70 3.11
CA GLU A 383 36.53 -4.28 2.10
C GLU A 383 37.60 -3.30 1.64
N TRP A 384 37.22 -2.06 1.31
CA TRP A 384 38.18 -1.02 0.92
C TRP A 384 39.24 -0.76 2.00
N SER A 385 38.83 -0.75 3.27
CA SER A 385 39.76 -0.53 4.39
C SER A 385 40.79 -1.64 4.56
N ALA A 386 40.45 -2.88 4.16
CA ALA A 386 41.38 -4.01 4.20
C ALA A 386 42.49 -3.91 3.14
N TYR A 387 42.30 -3.09 2.09
CA TYR A 387 43.30 -2.88 1.02
C TYR A 387 44.26 -1.73 1.30
N MET A 388 43.99 -0.87 2.29
CA MET A 388 44.89 0.25 2.58
C MET A 388 46.13 -0.26 3.35
N PRO A 389 47.35 -0.07 2.81
CA PRO A 389 48.57 -0.41 3.54
C PRO A 389 48.69 0.46 4.80
N LYS A 390 49.10 -0.16 5.90
CA LYS A 390 49.29 0.49 7.21
C LYS A 390 50.45 1.46 7.22
#